data_AF-A0A8C4UV62-F1
#
_entry.id   AF-A0A8C4UV62-F1
#
_cell.length_a   1.000
_cell.length_b   1.000
_cell.length_c   1.000
_cell.angle_alpha   90.00
_cell.angle_beta   90.00
_cell.angle_gamma   90.00
#
_symmetry.space_group_name_H-M   'P 1'
#
loop_
_entity.id
_entity.type
_entity.pdbx_description
1 polymer ?
#
loop_
_entity_poly.entity_id
_entity_poly.type
_entity_poly.pdbx_seq_one_letter_code
_entity_poly.pdbx_strand_id
1 'polypeptide(L)'
;MENQRGALLGSVRWEGEEEGDEEDGVASGVSPSSQMSKLKDVQVEMLEKARELFQLCDKDEKGFITKVDMQRLQSELPLTLEQLETVFDSLEQNNKGYLTPVEFSLGLGKLLGIELCQGAGRMDHSRHEETFESGWSDELDAADDEERRFCSMMEQLGAAQMFEDPREIRELWARLRKERPELLSNFEEFLLRVSSYIREVNHEKESMEQALKRKETDHDREVRCLYEEMEQQIKAERERLICQEALRHDRSNLLQKELRSKEQELEKILYHQKKLEHQLQSLNSEQLETRVQNERLRHLNENLLEEVEKSKWELETVKGQLQKLQKEAQLEQEQKDRDVFRVSKNMQKEKQSLLRQLELLREMNKKLRDERDAFEAKKLVSLRKKILTPKHPPFICCCCCHHLGACHFHGGQ
;
A
#
# COMPACT_ATOMS: atom_id res chain seq x y z
N MET A 1 1.19 27.75 -32.23
CA MET A 1 0.59 26.39 -32.27
C MET A 1 0.24 26.03 -30.85
N GLU A 2 -1.02 26.23 -30.47
CA GLU A 2 -1.53 25.93 -29.13
C GLU A 2 -2.74 25.02 -29.31
N ASN A 3 -2.75 23.88 -28.61
CA ASN A 3 -3.65 22.78 -28.92
C ASN A 3 -4.72 22.65 -27.84
N GLN A 4 -5.89 23.24 -28.08
CA GLN A 4 -7.01 23.17 -27.15
C GLN A 4 -7.63 21.77 -27.16
N ARG A 5 -7.73 21.14 -25.98
CA ARG A 5 -8.59 19.96 -25.75
C ARG A 5 -9.38 20.16 -24.46
N GLY A 6 -10.58 20.71 -24.59
CA GLY A 6 -11.62 20.77 -23.56
C GLY A 6 -12.58 19.59 -23.70
N ALA A 7 -13.18 19.15 -22.58
CA ALA A 7 -13.99 17.94 -22.52
C ALA A 7 -15.29 18.01 -23.34
N LEU A 8 -15.66 16.87 -23.94
CA LEU A 8 -17.06 16.54 -24.27
C LEU A 8 -17.54 15.52 -23.24
N LEU A 9 -18.50 15.92 -22.40
CA LEU A 9 -19.18 15.04 -21.46
C LEU A 9 -20.48 14.53 -22.10
N GLY A 10 -20.48 13.27 -22.52
CA GLY A 10 -21.69 12.60 -23.00
C GLY A 10 -22.54 12.10 -21.82
N SER A 11 -23.57 12.86 -21.45
CA SER A 11 -24.58 12.43 -20.48
C SER A 11 -25.76 11.78 -21.22
N VAL A 12 -25.89 10.45 -21.13
CA VAL A 12 -27.05 9.74 -21.69
C VAL A 12 -28.19 9.79 -20.68
N ARG A 13 -29.13 10.72 -20.91
CA ARG A 13 -30.43 10.76 -20.24
C ARG A 13 -31.40 9.91 -21.07
N TRP A 14 -32.03 8.94 -20.44
CA TRP A 14 -33.17 8.23 -21.03
C TRP A 14 -34.43 9.05 -20.80
N GLU A 15 -35.14 9.36 -21.88
CA GLU A 15 -36.54 9.77 -21.85
C GLU A 15 -37.26 8.84 -22.82
N GLY A 16 -38.24 8.10 -22.30
CA GLY A 16 -39.18 7.33 -23.11
C GLY A 16 -40.48 8.11 -23.19
N GLU A 17 -41.04 8.24 -24.38
CA GLU A 17 -42.31 8.93 -24.60
C GLU A 17 -43.46 7.94 -24.34
N GLU A 18 -44.46 8.37 -23.56
CA GLU A 18 -45.69 7.62 -23.35
C GLU A 18 -46.72 8.05 -24.40
N GLU A 19 -47.08 7.14 -25.31
CA GLU A 19 -48.36 7.21 -26.05
C GLU A 19 -49.27 6.11 -25.52
N GLY A 20 -50.49 6.48 -25.13
CA GLY A 20 -51.52 5.57 -24.66
C GLY A 20 -52.87 6.00 -25.22
N ASP A 21 -53.44 5.18 -26.10
CA ASP A 21 -54.77 5.37 -26.66
C ASP A 21 -55.85 4.70 -25.81
N GLU A 22 -57.05 5.25 -25.89
CA GLU A 22 -58.26 4.83 -25.16
C GLU A 22 -59.00 3.69 -25.90
N GLU A 23 -59.78 2.87 -25.20
CA GLU A 23 -61.24 2.82 -25.44
C GLU A 23 -62.00 1.99 -24.38
N ASP A 24 -63.33 2.01 -24.46
CA ASP A 24 -64.26 1.91 -23.34
C ASP A 24 -64.78 0.49 -23.02
N GLY A 25 -65.19 0.27 -21.77
CA GLY A 25 -65.70 -1.01 -21.27
C GLY A 25 -67.23 -1.12 -21.26
N VAL A 26 -67.81 -1.81 -22.25
CA VAL A 26 -69.27 -2.08 -22.29
C VAL A 26 -69.66 -3.26 -21.38
N ALA A 27 -70.21 -2.96 -20.20
CA ALA A 27 -70.72 -3.97 -19.27
C ALA A 27 -72.09 -4.55 -19.70
N SER A 28 -72.35 -5.84 -19.46
CA SER A 28 -73.66 -6.46 -19.68
C SER A 28 -73.92 -7.69 -18.80
N GLY A 29 -75.16 -7.79 -18.27
CA GLY A 29 -75.84 -9.06 -17.98
C GLY A 29 -75.29 -9.97 -16.88
N VAL A 30 -75.34 -9.57 -15.60
CA VAL A 30 -75.10 -10.49 -14.48
C VAL A 30 -76.17 -11.60 -14.46
N SER A 31 -75.76 -12.83 -14.80
CA SER A 31 -76.61 -14.02 -14.79
C SER A 31 -76.44 -14.86 -13.51
N PRO A 32 -77.43 -15.68 -13.09
CA PRO A 32 -77.45 -16.31 -11.75
C PRO A 32 -76.32 -17.29 -11.42
N SER A 33 -75.55 -17.75 -12.41
CA SER A 33 -74.46 -18.73 -12.24
C SER A 33 -73.35 -18.28 -11.26
N SER A 34 -73.20 -16.97 -11.05
CA SER A 34 -72.13 -16.36 -10.24
C SER A 34 -72.06 -16.84 -8.77
N GLN A 35 -73.13 -17.41 -8.20
CA GLN A 35 -73.08 -17.91 -6.81
C GLN A 35 -72.29 -19.21 -6.65
N MET A 36 -72.23 -20.08 -7.67
CA MET A 36 -71.44 -21.32 -7.59
C MET A 36 -69.98 -21.16 -8.02
N SER A 37 -69.63 -20.09 -8.76
CA SER A 37 -68.22 -19.73 -8.97
C SER A 37 -67.63 -19.15 -7.68
N LYS A 38 -68.28 -18.13 -7.10
CA LYS A 38 -67.77 -17.41 -5.92
C LYS A 38 -67.46 -18.31 -4.72
N LEU A 39 -68.23 -19.38 -4.51
CA LEU A 39 -67.94 -20.36 -3.45
C LEU A 39 -66.70 -21.22 -3.73
N LYS A 40 -66.34 -21.44 -5.00
CA LYS A 40 -65.06 -22.08 -5.39
C LYS A 40 -63.91 -21.07 -5.37
N ASP A 41 -64.14 -19.85 -5.85
CA ASP A 41 -63.15 -18.77 -5.88
C ASP A 41 -62.66 -18.48 -4.45
N VAL A 42 -63.58 -18.30 -3.49
CA VAL A 42 -63.28 -18.15 -2.06
C VAL A 42 -62.59 -19.38 -1.46
N GLN A 43 -62.91 -20.61 -1.90
CA GLN A 43 -62.20 -21.82 -1.46
C GLN A 43 -60.75 -21.86 -1.96
N VAL A 44 -60.48 -21.36 -3.17
CA VAL A 44 -59.11 -21.23 -3.71
C VAL A 44 -58.34 -20.16 -2.93
N GLU A 45 -58.90 -18.95 -2.77
CA GLU A 45 -58.30 -17.86 -2.00
C GLU A 45 -57.97 -18.31 -0.56
N MET A 46 -58.88 -19.03 0.11
CA MET A 46 -58.66 -19.54 1.47
C MET A 46 -57.59 -20.64 1.54
N LEU A 47 -57.43 -21.47 0.50
CA LEU A 47 -56.33 -22.44 0.40
C LEU A 47 -54.98 -21.77 0.10
N GLU A 48 -54.97 -20.65 -0.63
CA GLU A 48 -53.77 -19.83 -0.83
C GLU A 48 -53.37 -19.12 0.45
N LYS A 49 -54.32 -18.54 1.19
CA LYS A 49 -54.07 -17.98 2.53
C LYS A 49 -53.59 -19.04 3.54
N ALA A 50 -54.06 -20.28 3.44
CA ALA A 50 -53.51 -21.39 4.22
C ALA A 50 -52.04 -21.70 3.87
N ARG A 51 -51.64 -21.57 2.59
CA ARG A 51 -50.24 -21.76 2.16
C ARG A 51 -49.34 -20.60 2.58
N GLU A 52 -49.83 -19.36 2.50
CA GLU A 52 -49.13 -18.18 3.04
C GLU A 52 -48.88 -18.33 4.54
N LEU A 53 -49.91 -18.73 5.30
CA LEU A 53 -49.76 -19.02 6.74
C LEU A 53 -48.74 -20.14 6.99
N PHE A 54 -48.73 -21.21 6.20
CA PHE A 54 -47.73 -22.27 6.33
C PHE A 54 -46.30 -21.74 6.14
N GLN A 55 -46.06 -20.90 5.12
CA GLN A 55 -44.75 -20.26 4.88
C GLN A 55 -44.35 -19.28 6.00
N LEU A 56 -45.31 -18.58 6.60
CA LEU A 56 -45.07 -17.71 7.77
C LEU A 56 -44.68 -18.50 9.03
N CYS A 57 -45.11 -19.76 9.16
CA CYS A 57 -44.66 -20.67 10.20
C CYS A 57 -43.25 -21.19 9.92
N ASP A 58 -43.04 -21.74 8.73
CA ASP A 58 -41.84 -22.46 8.32
C ASP A 58 -40.79 -21.54 7.68
N LYS A 59 -40.35 -20.54 8.45
CA LYS A 59 -39.29 -19.59 8.05
C LYS A 59 -37.90 -20.24 7.86
N ASP A 60 -37.78 -21.54 8.12
CA ASP A 60 -36.55 -22.33 8.01
C ASP A 60 -36.59 -23.30 6.81
N GLU A 61 -37.62 -23.22 5.94
CA GLU A 61 -37.86 -24.07 4.74
C GLU A 61 -37.79 -25.59 4.99
N LYS A 62 -38.21 -26.05 6.18
CA LYS A 62 -38.13 -27.47 6.60
C LYS A 62 -39.10 -28.39 5.87
N GLY A 63 -40.20 -27.85 5.35
CA GLY A 63 -41.34 -28.59 4.82
C GLY A 63 -42.29 -29.13 5.90
N PHE A 64 -42.13 -28.70 7.16
CA PHE A 64 -42.98 -29.10 8.29
C PHE A 64 -42.93 -28.08 9.44
N ILE A 65 -44.05 -27.90 10.13
CA ILE A 65 -44.18 -26.96 11.26
C ILE A 65 -44.10 -27.77 12.57
N THR A 66 -43.18 -27.43 13.47
CA THR A 66 -43.15 -27.99 14.84
C THR A 66 -43.96 -27.11 15.81
N LYS A 67 -44.23 -27.60 17.03
CA LYS A 67 -44.91 -26.79 18.07
C LYS A 67 -44.21 -25.44 18.33
N VAL A 68 -42.87 -25.43 18.32
CA VAL A 68 -42.08 -24.20 18.52
C VAL A 68 -42.21 -23.26 17.33
N ASP A 69 -42.29 -23.79 16.10
CA ASP A 69 -42.49 -22.96 14.91
C ASP A 69 -43.90 -22.35 14.88
N MET A 70 -44.92 -23.08 15.36
CA MET A 70 -46.28 -22.55 15.55
C MET A 70 -46.32 -21.45 16.63
N GLN A 71 -45.64 -21.64 17.77
CA GLN A 71 -45.55 -20.60 18.83
C GLN A 71 -44.97 -19.26 18.33
N ARG A 72 -44.15 -19.25 17.26
CA ARG A 72 -43.60 -18.01 16.65
C ARG A 72 -44.68 -17.08 16.10
N LEU A 73 -45.89 -17.55 15.80
CA LEU A 73 -46.99 -16.74 15.27
C LEU A 73 -47.61 -15.80 16.33
N GLN A 74 -47.22 -15.91 17.60
CA GLN A 74 -47.69 -15.02 18.68
C GLN A 74 -47.42 -13.53 18.42
N SER A 75 -46.45 -13.18 17.55
CA SER A 75 -46.23 -11.78 17.12
C SER A 75 -47.19 -11.30 16.03
N GLU A 76 -47.74 -12.21 15.23
CA GLU A 76 -48.52 -11.90 14.02
C GLU A 76 -50.04 -12.11 14.21
N LEU A 77 -50.43 -12.99 15.13
CA LEU A 77 -51.83 -13.35 15.40
C LEU A 77 -52.21 -13.08 16.87
N PRO A 78 -53.41 -12.53 17.15
CA PRO A 78 -53.87 -12.22 18.51
C PRO A 78 -54.37 -13.48 19.24
N LEU A 79 -53.49 -14.47 19.42
CA LEU A 79 -53.74 -15.74 20.10
C LEU A 79 -52.72 -15.95 21.23
N THR A 80 -53.16 -16.59 22.31
CA THR A 80 -52.26 -17.01 23.40
C THR A 80 -51.52 -18.30 23.04
N LEU A 81 -50.36 -18.54 23.68
CA LEU A 81 -49.55 -19.76 23.48
C LEU A 81 -50.37 -21.03 23.71
N GLU A 82 -51.19 -21.07 24.76
CA GLU A 82 -52.07 -22.20 25.09
C GLU A 82 -53.10 -22.46 23.98
N GLN A 83 -53.75 -21.41 23.45
CA GLN A 83 -54.68 -21.54 22.32
C GLN A 83 -53.95 -22.05 21.07
N LEU A 84 -52.76 -21.53 20.79
CA LEU A 84 -51.95 -21.85 19.62
C LEU A 84 -51.42 -23.30 19.67
N GLU A 85 -51.13 -23.82 20.87
CA GLU A 85 -50.87 -25.25 21.11
C GLU A 85 -52.13 -26.11 20.94
N THR A 86 -53.30 -25.69 21.43
CA THR A 86 -54.55 -26.45 21.17
C THR A 86 -54.94 -26.46 19.70
N VAL A 87 -54.63 -25.40 18.94
CA VAL A 87 -54.79 -25.39 17.47
C VAL A 87 -53.84 -26.40 16.84
N PHE A 88 -52.55 -26.40 17.20
CA PHE A 88 -51.59 -27.40 16.72
C PHE A 88 -52.08 -28.84 16.98
N ASP A 89 -52.50 -29.14 18.20
CA ASP A 89 -52.96 -30.48 18.59
C ASP A 89 -54.31 -30.87 17.95
N SER A 90 -55.13 -29.89 17.54
CA SER A 90 -56.36 -30.14 16.75
C SER A 90 -56.08 -30.42 15.26
N LEU A 91 -54.97 -29.89 14.73
CA LEU A 91 -54.52 -30.12 13.36
C LEU A 91 -53.69 -31.41 13.27
N GLU A 92 -52.96 -31.77 14.32
CA GLU A 92 -52.05 -32.93 14.33
C GLU A 92 -52.81 -34.26 14.57
N GLN A 93 -53.46 -34.76 13.53
CA GLN A 93 -54.24 -36.00 13.57
C GLN A 93 -53.45 -37.27 13.93
N ASN A 94 -52.12 -37.18 14.10
CA ASN A 94 -51.21 -38.32 14.19
C ASN A 94 -50.18 -38.27 15.34
N ASN A 95 -50.16 -37.23 16.19
CA ASN A 95 -49.18 -37.05 17.29
C ASN A 95 -47.70 -37.29 16.88
N LYS A 96 -47.25 -36.72 15.75
CA LYS A 96 -45.90 -36.92 15.20
C LYS A 96 -44.86 -35.94 15.78
N GLY A 97 -45.31 -34.85 16.41
CA GLY A 97 -44.51 -33.69 16.79
C GLY A 97 -44.32 -32.64 15.67
N TYR A 98 -44.96 -32.83 14.51
CA TYR A 98 -44.83 -31.96 13.34
C TYR A 98 -46.03 -32.05 12.38
N LEU A 99 -46.45 -30.89 11.86
CA LEU A 99 -47.52 -30.75 10.86
C LEU A 99 -46.92 -30.64 9.45
N THR A 100 -47.36 -31.50 8.52
CA THR A 100 -47.07 -31.35 7.09
C THR A 100 -47.99 -30.31 6.42
N PRO A 101 -47.64 -29.74 5.24
CA PRO A 101 -48.49 -28.75 4.54
C PRO A 101 -49.88 -29.29 4.20
N VAL A 102 -49.97 -30.59 3.93
CA VAL A 102 -51.22 -31.28 3.61
C VAL A 102 -52.08 -31.46 4.86
N GLU A 103 -51.50 -31.90 5.98
CA GLU A 103 -52.21 -32.00 7.26
C GLU A 103 -52.69 -30.62 7.76
N PHE A 104 -51.86 -29.58 7.65
CA PHE A 104 -52.23 -28.21 7.97
C PHE A 104 -53.38 -27.70 7.10
N SER A 105 -53.29 -27.84 5.77
CA SER A 105 -54.32 -27.36 4.84
C SER A 105 -55.67 -28.06 5.03
N LEU A 106 -55.65 -29.40 5.20
CA LEU A 106 -56.87 -30.19 5.44
C LEU A 106 -57.47 -29.93 6.83
N GLY A 107 -56.63 -29.83 7.86
CA GLY A 107 -57.08 -29.53 9.22
C GLY A 107 -57.68 -28.14 9.33
N LEU A 108 -57.05 -27.13 8.72
CA LEU A 108 -57.54 -25.75 8.74
C LEU A 108 -58.84 -25.61 7.92
N GLY A 109 -58.93 -26.25 6.74
CA GLY A 109 -60.17 -26.31 5.97
C GLY A 109 -61.32 -26.95 6.76
N LYS A 110 -61.04 -28.03 7.49
CA LYS A 110 -62.01 -28.69 8.39
C LYS A 110 -62.43 -27.81 9.58
N LEU A 111 -61.48 -27.08 10.20
CA LEU A 111 -61.75 -26.13 11.28
C LEU A 111 -62.65 -24.98 10.81
N LEU A 112 -62.49 -24.56 9.54
CA LEU A 112 -63.26 -23.51 8.88
C LEU A 112 -64.58 -24.03 8.25
N GLY A 113 -64.98 -25.27 8.51
CA GLY A 113 -66.26 -25.84 8.08
C GLY A 113 -66.35 -26.24 6.60
N ILE A 114 -65.21 -26.36 5.90
CA ILE A 114 -65.17 -26.73 4.48
C ILE A 114 -65.14 -28.25 4.37
N GLU A 115 -66.33 -28.87 4.22
CA GLU A 115 -66.45 -30.29 3.91
C GLU A 115 -65.98 -30.56 2.47
N LEU A 116 -64.77 -31.13 2.34
CA LEU A 116 -64.22 -31.64 1.09
C LEU A 116 -64.95 -32.93 0.67
N CYS A 117 -66.18 -32.79 0.17
CA CYS A 117 -66.97 -33.83 -0.46
C CYS A 117 -66.38 -34.26 -1.82
N GLN A 118 -65.19 -34.88 -1.80
CA GLN A 118 -64.71 -35.65 -2.93
C GLN A 118 -65.63 -36.86 -3.12
N GLY A 119 -66.21 -36.98 -4.32
CA GLY A 119 -67.25 -37.97 -4.60
C GLY A 119 -66.73 -39.40 -4.51
N ALA A 120 -67.12 -40.11 -3.44
CA ALA A 120 -66.89 -41.54 -3.30
C ALA A 120 -67.75 -42.32 -4.32
N GLY A 121 -67.23 -42.46 -5.55
CA GLY A 121 -67.88 -43.18 -6.65
C GLY A 121 -68.05 -44.67 -6.34
N ARG A 122 -69.19 -45.01 -5.73
CA ARG A 122 -69.53 -46.36 -5.24
C ARG A 122 -69.90 -47.32 -6.37
N MET A 123 -68.94 -47.66 -7.23
CA MET A 123 -69.05 -48.83 -8.10
C MET A 123 -68.92 -50.09 -7.26
N ASP A 124 -69.99 -50.89 -7.22
CA ASP A 124 -69.97 -52.27 -6.75
C ASP A 124 -70.92 -53.10 -7.65
N HIS A 125 -70.54 -54.33 -7.96
CA HIS A 125 -71.14 -55.10 -9.06
C HIS A 125 -72.26 -56.04 -8.59
N SER A 126 -73.51 -55.74 -8.92
CA SER A 126 -74.58 -56.74 -8.91
C SER A 126 -74.65 -57.50 -10.26
N ARG A 127 -73.71 -58.44 -10.46
CA ARG A 127 -73.85 -59.47 -11.51
C ARG A 127 -75.03 -60.37 -11.12
N HIS A 128 -76.12 -60.32 -11.89
CA HIS A 128 -77.11 -61.40 -11.88
C HIS A 128 -77.27 -61.95 -13.29
N GLU A 129 -76.90 -63.21 -13.42
CA GLU A 129 -76.88 -64.00 -14.64
C GLU A 129 -77.85 -65.15 -14.37
N GLU A 130 -79.09 -65.03 -14.84
CA GLU A 130 -80.07 -66.11 -14.66
C GLU A 130 -81.02 -66.20 -15.86
N THR A 131 -80.97 -67.36 -16.51
CA THR A 131 -81.63 -67.69 -17.77
C THR A 131 -83.15 -67.77 -17.63
N PHE A 132 -83.88 -67.18 -18.57
CA PHE A 132 -85.23 -67.66 -18.89
C PHE A 132 -85.55 -67.53 -20.38
N GLU A 133 -85.96 -68.64 -21.00
CA GLU A 133 -86.48 -68.65 -22.37
C GLU A 133 -87.98 -68.31 -22.37
N SER A 134 -88.38 -67.30 -23.15
CA SER A 134 -89.77 -67.17 -23.62
C SER A 134 -89.82 -66.33 -24.90
N GLY A 135 -89.93 -66.98 -26.05
CA GLY A 135 -90.07 -66.29 -27.34
C GLY A 135 -91.45 -65.67 -27.53
N TRP A 136 -91.50 -64.43 -28.05
CA TRP A 136 -92.73 -63.70 -28.34
C TRP A 136 -92.63 -62.85 -29.61
N SER A 137 -93.73 -62.87 -30.38
CA SER A 137 -94.13 -62.01 -31.51
C SER A 137 -93.16 -61.69 -32.66
N ASP A 138 -93.51 -62.27 -33.81
CA ASP A 138 -93.20 -61.92 -35.21
C ASP A 138 -93.63 -60.48 -35.64
N GLU A 139 -93.98 -59.61 -34.69
CA GLU A 139 -94.43 -58.23 -34.93
C GLU A 139 -93.36 -57.18 -34.59
N LEU A 140 -92.33 -57.54 -33.80
CA LEU A 140 -91.26 -56.61 -33.43
C LEU A 140 -90.25 -56.43 -34.58
N ASP A 141 -90.03 -57.50 -35.36
CA ASP A 141 -89.00 -57.55 -36.41
C ASP A 141 -89.30 -56.55 -37.54
N ALA A 142 -90.57 -56.19 -37.78
CA ALA A 142 -90.96 -55.18 -38.76
C ALA A 142 -90.58 -53.74 -38.36
N ALA A 143 -90.58 -53.42 -37.06
CA ALA A 143 -90.18 -52.11 -36.56
C ALA A 143 -88.66 -51.98 -36.49
N ASP A 144 -87.98 -53.04 -36.04
CA ASP A 144 -86.52 -53.16 -36.09
C ASP A 144 -86.04 -53.14 -37.55
N ASP A 145 -86.74 -53.76 -38.50
CA ASP A 145 -86.43 -53.62 -39.94
C ASP A 145 -86.54 -52.18 -40.47
N GLU A 146 -87.51 -51.38 -40.02
CA GLU A 146 -87.55 -49.96 -40.40
C GLU A 146 -86.38 -49.18 -39.80
N GLU A 147 -85.97 -49.49 -38.57
CA GLU A 147 -84.78 -48.94 -37.89
C GLU A 147 -83.49 -49.32 -38.65
N ARG A 148 -83.25 -50.62 -38.89
CA ARG A 148 -82.10 -51.17 -39.65
C ARG A 148 -81.98 -50.53 -41.04
N ARG A 149 -83.11 -50.38 -41.75
CA ARG A 149 -83.15 -49.78 -43.10
C ARG A 149 -82.87 -48.28 -43.07
N PHE A 150 -83.36 -47.56 -42.05
CA PHE A 150 -83.03 -46.15 -41.84
C PHE A 150 -81.55 -45.96 -41.49
N CYS A 151 -81.00 -46.76 -40.58
CA CYS A 151 -79.57 -46.72 -40.22
C CYS A 151 -78.69 -46.98 -41.44
N SER A 152 -78.96 -48.03 -42.22
CA SER A 152 -78.15 -48.33 -43.41
C SER A 152 -78.24 -47.23 -44.48
N MET A 153 -79.39 -46.54 -44.61
CA MET A 153 -79.52 -45.35 -45.46
C MET A 153 -78.65 -44.20 -44.91
N MET A 154 -78.74 -43.88 -43.61
CA MET A 154 -77.92 -42.84 -42.98
C MET A 154 -76.42 -43.13 -43.04
N GLU A 155 -76.00 -44.40 -43.03
CA GLU A 155 -74.61 -44.82 -43.26
C GLU A 155 -74.19 -44.61 -44.72
N GLN A 156 -75.01 -45.03 -45.69
CA GLN A 156 -74.76 -44.83 -47.13
C GLN A 156 -74.68 -43.36 -47.51
N LEU A 157 -75.45 -42.49 -46.85
CA LEU A 157 -75.38 -41.04 -47.03
C LEU A 157 -74.27 -40.36 -46.21
N GLY A 158 -73.48 -41.10 -45.41
CA GLY A 158 -72.44 -40.55 -44.53
C GLY A 158 -72.97 -39.60 -43.46
N ALA A 159 -74.24 -39.77 -43.05
CA ALA A 159 -75.00 -38.89 -42.19
C ALA A 159 -75.18 -39.43 -40.75
N ALA A 160 -74.89 -40.72 -40.51
CA ALA A 160 -75.22 -41.45 -39.28
C ALA A 160 -74.65 -40.87 -37.96
N GLN A 161 -73.65 -39.99 -38.01
CA GLN A 161 -73.04 -39.33 -36.84
C GLN A 161 -73.10 -37.80 -36.93
N MET A 162 -73.83 -37.24 -37.90
CA MET A 162 -73.83 -35.81 -38.23
C MET A 162 -74.95 -35.01 -37.54
N PHE A 163 -75.89 -35.69 -36.88
CA PHE A 163 -77.06 -35.09 -36.22
C PHE A 163 -77.18 -35.61 -34.78
N GLU A 164 -77.33 -34.70 -33.81
CA GLU A 164 -77.41 -35.04 -32.38
C GLU A 164 -78.71 -35.78 -32.01
N ASP A 165 -79.82 -35.47 -32.68
CA ASP A 165 -81.04 -36.28 -32.62
C ASP A 165 -81.62 -36.53 -34.03
N PRO A 166 -81.49 -37.75 -34.58
CA PRO A 166 -82.03 -38.10 -35.89
C PRO A 166 -83.53 -38.44 -35.89
N ARG A 167 -84.26 -38.34 -34.75
CA ARG A 167 -85.69 -38.70 -34.66
C ARG A 167 -86.57 -38.05 -35.72
N GLU A 168 -86.45 -36.73 -35.91
CA GLU A 168 -87.28 -35.99 -36.86
C GLU A 168 -87.01 -36.44 -38.31
N ILE A 169 -85.74 -36.71 -38.63
CA ILE A 169 -85.29 -37.22 -39.94
C ILE A 169 -85.84 -38.64 -40.16
N ARG A 170 -85.79 -39.50 -39.13
CA ARG A 170 -86.31 -40.86 -39.14
C ARG A 170 -87.83 -40.90 -39.35
N GLU A 171 -88.57 -40.06 -38.62
CA GLU A 171 -90.02 -39.95 -38.78
C GLU A 171 -90.41 -39.41 -40.15
N LEU A 172 -89.71 -38.39 -40.65
CA LEU A 172 -89.95 -37.84 -41.98
C LEU A 172 -89.67 -38.87 -43.09
N TRP A 173 -88.55 -39.60 -43.00
CA TRP A 173 -88.22 -40.69 -43.92
C TRP A 173 -89.28 -41.80 -43.90
N ALA A 174 -89.70 -42.26 -42.72
CA ALA A 174 -90.72 -43.29 -42.55
C ALA A 174 -92.09 -42.87 -43.11
N ARG A 175 -92.50 -41.61 -42.92
CA ARG A 175 -93.74 -41.05 -43.49
C ARG A 175 -93.64 -40.90 -45.01
N LEU A 176 -92.56 -40.33 -45.54
CA LEU A 176 -92.33 -40.22 -46.99
C LEU A 176 -92.39 -41.58 -47.69
N ARG A 177 -91.72 -42.59 -47.11
CA ARG A 177 -91.71 -43.97 -47.61
C ARG A 177 -93.10 -44.63 -47.65
N LYS A 178 -94.02 -44.22 -46.77
CA LYS A 178 -95.39 -44.77 -46.66
C LYS A 178 -96.44 -43.98 -47.44
N GLU A 179 -96.27 -42.67 -47.59
CA GLU A 179 -97.28 -41.77 -48.18
C GLU A 179 -96.93 -41.29 -49.60
N ARG A 180 -95.65 -41.08 -49.92
CA ARG A 180 -95.16 -40.48 -51.19
C ARG A 180 -93.75 -41.00 -51.57
N PRO A 181 -93.63 -42.27 -52.01
CA PRO A 181 -92.33 -42.86 -52.33
C PRO A 181 -91.57 -42.12 -53.45
N GLU A 182 -92.27 -41.37 -54.31
CA GLU A 182 -91.70 -40.58 -55.41
C GLU A 182 -90.86 -39.38 -54.92
N LEU A 183 -91.00 -38.98 -53.66
CA LEU A 183 -90.23 -37.90 -53.05
C LEU A 183 -89.04 -38.40 -52.22
N LEU A 184 -88.95 -39.72 -51.96
CA LEU A 184 -87.93 -40.29 -51.09
C LEU A 184 -86.51 -40.08 -51.62
N SER A 185 -86.30 -40.27 -52.93
CA SER A 185 -85.01 -40.02 -53.58
C SER A 185 -84.55 -38.57 -53.48
N ASN A 186 -85.47 -37.62 -53.55
CA ASN A 186 -85.16 -36.19 -53.45
C ASN A 186 -84.79 -35.79 -52.01
N PHE A 187 -85.38 -36.47 -51.03
CA PHE A 187 -85.05 -36.32 -49.61
C PHE A 187 -83.71 -36.97 -49.28
N GLU A 188 -83.42 -38.16 -49.79
CA GLU A 188 -82.12 -38.83 -49.66
C GLU A 188 -81.00 -38.05 -50.37
N GLU A 189 -81.26 -37.47 -51.55
CA GLU A 189 -80.31 -36.56 -52.21
C GLU A 189 -80.10 -35.25 -51.42
N PHE A 190 -81.15 -34.70 -50.82
CA PHE A 190 -81.04 -33.53 -49.93
C PHE A 190 -80.18 -33.86 -48.70
N LEU A 191 -80.43 -34.98 -48.02
CA LEU A 191 -79.63 -35.45 -46.89
C LEU A 191 -78.16 -35.70 -47.30
N LEU A 192 -77.90 -36.23 -48.50
CA LEU A 192 -76.54 -36.42 -49.02
C LEU A 192 -75.81 -35.08 -49.23
N ARG A 193 -76.49 -34.08 -49.79
CA ARG A 193 -75.94 -32.74 -50.01
C ARG A 193 -75.69 -31.99 -48.70
N VAL A 194 -76.56 -32.17 -47.71
CA VAL A 194 -76.37 -31.61 -46.35
C VAL A 194 -75.24 -32.34 -45.62
N SER A 195 -75.16 -33.66 -45.70
CA SER A 195 -74.10 -34.43 -45.04
C SER A 195 -72.72 -34.19 -45.67
N SER A 196 -72.64 -33.96 -46.99
CA SER A 196 -71.38 -33.59 -47.64
C SER A 196 -70.95 -32.19 -47.21
N TYR A 197 -71.86 -31.21 -47.26
CA TYR A 197 -71.57 -29.84 -46.87
C TYR A 197 -71.11 -29.71 -45.41
N ILE A 198 -71.77 -30.38 -44.45
CA ILE A 198 -71.34 -30.34 -43.04
C ILE A 198 -69.98 -31.03 -42.85
N ARG A 199 -69.70 -32.13 -43.58
CA ARG A 199 -68.37 -32.77 -43.56
C ARG A 199 -67.28 -31.90 -44.18
N GLU A 200 -67.57 -31.20 -45.26
CA GLU A 200 -66.68 -30.23 -45.91
C GLU A 200 -66.35 -29.08 -44.95
N VAL A 201 -67.35 -28.45 -44.34
CA VAL A 201 -67.17 -27.36 -43.36
C VAL A 201 -66.42 -27.84 -42.10
N ASN A 202 -66.69 -29.05 -41.60
CA ASN A 202 -65.94 -29.62 -40.49
C ASN A 202 -64.47 -29.89 -40.86
N HIS A 203 -64.20 -30.38 -42.07
CA HIS A 203 -62.84 -30.60 -42.56
C HIS A 203 -62.08 -29.28 -42.78
N GLU A 204 -62.74 -28.24 -43.30
CA GLU A 204 -62.17 -26.89 -43.38
C GLU A 204 -61.85 -26.33 -41.99
N LYS A 205 -62.77 -26.47 -41.01
CA LYS A 205 -62.54 -26.11 -39.61
C LYS A 205 -61.33 -26.84 -39.03
N GLU A 206 -61.25 -28.16 -39.17
CA GLU A 206 -60.10 -28.95 -38.69
C GLU A 206 -58.79 -28.53 -39.35
N SER A 207 -58.81 -28.27 -40.66
CA SER A 207 -57.65 -27.79 -41.42
C SER A 207 -57.17 -26.43 -40.91
N MET A 208 -58.11 -25.50 -40.67
CA MET A 208 -57.83 -24.18 -40.09
C MET A 208 -57.33 -24.26 -38.64
N GLU A 209 -57.95 -25.09 -37.79
CA GLU A 209 -57.45 -25.35 -36.43
C GLU A 209 -56.02 -25.91 -36.44
N GLN A 210 -55.71 -26.85 -37.33
CA GLN A 210 -54.36 -27.38 -37.48
C GLN A 210 -53.39 -26.33 -38.03
N ALA A 211 -53.83 -25.44 -38.93
CA ALA A 211 -53.00 -24.33 -39.42
C ALA A 211 -52.68 -23.32 -38.31
N LEU A 212 -53.65 -22.98 -37.46
CA LEU A 212 -53.46 -22.14 -36.28
C LEU A 212 -52.51 -22.81 -35.28
N LYS A 213 -52.74 -24.07 -34.90
CA LYS A 213 -51.86 -24.85 -33.99
C LYS A 213 -50.42 -24.97 -34.52
N ARG A 214 -50.23 -25.10 -35.85
CA ARG A 214 -48.89 -25.02 -36.46
C ARG A 214 -48.27 -23.64 -36.24
N LYS A 215 -48.99 -22.56 -36.58
CA LYS A 215 -48.52 -21.17 -36.44
C LYS A 215 -48.20 -20.77 -35.00
N GLU A 216 -49.02 -21.21 -34.03
CA GLU A 216 -48.77 -21.10 -32.60
C GLU A 216 -47.43 -21.76 -32.25
N THR A 217 -47.24 -23.06 -32.57
CA THR A 217 -45.98 -23.74 -32.26
C THR A 217 -44.76 -23.21 -33.02
N ASP A 218 -44.94 -22.59 -34.19
CA ASP A 218 -43.86 -21.93 -34.94
C ASP A 218 -43.46 -20.60 -34.28
N HIS A 219 -44.44 -19.80 -33.83
CA HIS A 219 -44.20 -18.59 -33.06
C HIS A 219 -43.53 -18.91 -31.71
N ASP A 220 -44.00 -19.93 -31.00
CA ASP A 220 -43.37 -20.43 -29.76
C ASP A 220 -41.92 -20.87 -29.98
N ARG A 221 -41.57 -21.39 -31.17
CA ARG A 221 -40.17 -21.73 -31.52
C ARG A 221 -39.37 -20.45 -31.73
N GLU A 222 -39.86 -19.55 -32.58
CA GLU A 222 -39.19 -18.28 -32.91
C GLU A 222 -38.93 -17.42 -31.66
N VAL A 223 -39.93 -17.26 -30.80
CA VAL A 223 -39.82 -16.54 -29.51
C VAL A 223 -38.76 -17.18 -28.60
N ARG A 224 -38.72 -18.52 -28.49
CA ARG A 224 -37.69 -19.21 -27.70
C ARG A 224 -36.29 -19.04 -28.30
N CYS A 225 -36.13 -19.17 -29.62
CA CYS A 225 -34.86 -18.92 -30.29
C CYS A 225 -34.35 -17.49 -30.00
N LEU A 226 -35.21 -16.48 -30.07
CA LEU A 226 -34.85 -15.09 -29.76
C LEU A 226 -34.42 -14.90 -28.29
N TYR A 227 -35.10 -15.55 -27.34
CA TYR A 227 -34.66 -15.55 -25.93
C TYR A 227 -33.33 -16.29 -25.73
N GLU A 228 -33.12 -17.44 -26.37
CA GLU A 228 -31.88 -18.22 -26.31
C GLU A 228 -30.70 -17.46 -26.94
N GLU A 229 -30.90 -16.78 -28.07
CA GLU A 229 -29.90 -15.92 -28.72
C GLU A 229 -29.57 -14.71 -27.86
N MET A 230 -30.58 -14.03 -27.28
CA MET A 230 -30.36 -12.91 -26.37
C MET A 230 -29.59 -13.34 -25.12
N GLU A 231 -29.92 -14.49 -24.52
CA GLU A 231 -29.20 -14.98 -23.34
C GLU A 231 -27.75 -15.38 -23.68
N GLN A 232 -27.51 -15.96 -24.87
CA GLN A 232 -26.16 -16.22 -25.38
C GLN A 232 -25.35 -14.93 -25.60
N GLN A 233 -25.95 -13.89 -26.17
CA GLN A 233 -25.30 -12.57 -26.32
C GLN A 233 -24.97 -11.95 -24.96
N ILE A 234 -25.89 -12.02 -24.00
CA ILE A 234 -25.67 -11.52 -22.62
C ILE A 234 -24.54 -12.29 -21.92
N LYS A 235 -24.46 -13.63 -22.10
CA LYS A 235 -23.35 -14.45 -21.58
C LYS A 235 -22.02 -14.06 -22.22
N ALA A 236 -21.96 -13.98 -23.54
CA ALA A 236 -20.75 -13.60 -24.28
C ALA A 236 -20.23 -12.20 -23.92
N GLU A 237 -21.11 -11.20 -23.78
CA GLU A 237 -20.71 -9.85 -23.38
C GLU A 237 -20.25 -9.78 -21.91
N ARG A 238 -20.88 -10.53 -20.99
CA ARG A 238 -20.40 -10.67 -19.61
C ARG A 238 -19.00 -11.28 -19.54
N GLU A 239 -18.76 -12.38 -20.27
CA GLU A 239 -17.44 -13.01 -20.36
C GLU A 239 -16.41 -12.08 -21.01
N ARG A 240 -16.77 -11.35 -22.07
CA ARG A 240 -15.90 -10.36 -22.72
C ARG A 240 -15.51 -9.23 -21.76
N LEU A 241 -16.43 -8.76 -20.93
CA LEU A 241 -16.16 -7.76 -19.91
C LEU A 241 -15.23 -8.30 -18.80
N ILE A 242 -15.51 -9.49 -18.25
CA ILE A 242 -14.67 -10.15 -17.24
C ILE A 242 -13.24 -10.34 -17.76
N CYS A 243 -13.06 -10.83 -18.99
CA CYS A 243 -11.75 -10.96 -19.62
C CYS A 243 -11.04 -9.61 -19.82
N GLN A 244 -11.79 -8.56 -20.18
CA GLN A 244 -11.23 -7.21 -20.33
C GLN A 244 -10.82 -6.60 -18.97
N GLU A 245 -11.57 -6.86 -17.90
CA GLU A 245 -11.27 -6.42 -16.55
C GLU A 245 -10.08 -7.16 -15.94
N ALA A 246 -9.97 -8.49 -16.15
CA ALA A 246 -8.79 -9.26 -15.80
C ALA A 246 -7.52 -8.69 -16.47
N LEU A 247 -7.56 -8.42 -17.78
CA LEU A 247 -6.42 -7.82 -18.51
C LEU A 247 -6.10 -6.39 -18.04
N ARG A 248 -7.10 -5.59 -17.64
CA ARG A 248 -6.86 -4.28 -17.00
C ARG A 248 -6.20 -4.45 -15.62
N HIS A 249 -6.66 -5.41 -14.83
CA HIS A 249 -6.15 -5.69 -13.49
C HIS A 249 -4.70 -6.19 -13.55
N ASP A 250 -4.38 -7.13 -14.44
CA ASP A 250 -3.00 -7.62 -14.65
C ASP A 250 -2.05 -6.51 -15.11
N ARG A 251 -2.49 -5.66 -16.04
CA ARG A 251 -1.71 -4.47 -16.44
C ARG A 251 -1.49 -3.50 -15.28
N SER A 252 -2.50 -3.29 -14.44
CA SER A 252 -2.39 -2.46 -13.23
C SER A 252 -1.40 -3.07 -12.22
N ASN A 253 -1.50 -4.38 -11.99
CA ASN A 253 -0.61 -5.14 -11.11
C ASN A 253 0.85 -5.14 -11.60
N LEU A 254 1.08 -5.19 -12.92
CA LEU A 254 2.42 -5.07 -13.50
C LEU A 254 3.00 -3.67 -13.26
N LEU A 255 2.26 -2.62 -13.60
CA LEU A 255 2.67 -1.23 -13.37
C LEU A 255 2.91 -0.94 -11.89
N GLN A 256 2.13 -1.52 -10.97
CA GLN A 256 2.34 -1.37 -9.54
C GLN A 256 3.62 -2.09 -9.05
N LYS A 257 3.99 -3.23 -9.64
CA LYS A 257 5.26 -3.91 -9.35
C LYS A 257 6.46 -3.11 -9.87
N GLU A 258 6.35 -2.55 -11.08
CA GLU A 258 7.36 -1.66 -11.66
C GLU A 258 7.55 -0.39 -10.81
N LEU A 259 6.45 0.25 -10.41
CA LEU A 259 6.47 1.40 -9.51
C LEU A 259 7.19 1.08 -8.19
N ARG A 260 6.82 -0.03 -7.51
CA ARG A 260 7.48 -0.46 -6.27
C ARG A 260 8.97 -0.77 -6.45
N SER A 261 9.39 -1.30 -7.60
CA SER A 261 10.82 -1.45 -7.92
C SER A 261 11.52 -0.10 -8.00
N LYS A 262 10.89 0.88 -8.68
CA LYS A 262 11.45 2.23 -8.84
C LYS A 262 11.46 3.02 -7.53
N GLU A 263 10.45 2.87 -6.68
CA GLU A 263 10.44 3.40 -5.31
C GLU A 263 11.63 2.84 -4.51
N GLN A 264 11.84 1.52 -4.51
CA GLN A 264 12.99 0.89 -3.84
C GLN A 264 14.36 1.26 -4.46
N GLU A 265 14.43 1.54 -5.76
CA GLU A 265 15.64 2.06 -6.40
C GLU A 265 15.94 3.50 -5.93
N LEU A 266 14.92 4.35 -5.86
CA LEU A 266 15.02 5.73 -5.36
C LEU A 266 15.41 5.76 -3.86
N GLU A 267 14.84 4.90 -3.03
CA GLU A 267 15.23 4.77 -1.62
C GLU A 267 16.72 4.41 -1.45
N LYS A 268 17.24 3.47 -2.26
CA LYS A 268 18.67 3.09 -2.26
C LYS A 268 19.56 4.25 -2.69
N ILE A 269 19.14 5.01 -3.71
CA ILE A 269 19.87 6.20 -4.18
C ILE A 269 19.87 7.29 -3.11
N LEU A 270 18.72 7.60 -2.51
CA LEU A 270 18.59 8.60 -1.44
C LEU A 270 19.38 8.22 -0.18
N TYR A 271 19.43 6.93 0.18
CA TYR A 271 20.29 6.44 1.25
C TYR A 271 21.79 6.62 0.93
N HIS A 272 22.19 6.30 -0.31
CA HIS A 272 23.58 6.48 -0.74
C HIS A 272 23.98 7.96 -0.81
N GLN A 273 23.10 8.82 -1.33
CA GLN A 273 23.27 10.28 -1.32
C GLN A 273 23.47 10.80 0.10
N LYS A 274 22.56 10.47 1.03
CA LYS A 274 22.69 10.88 2.45
C LYS A 274 24.02 10.41 3.06
N LYS A 275 24.48 9.20 2.74
CA LYS A 275 25.78 8.70 3.21
C LYS A 275 26.94 9.54 2.66
N LEU A 276 26.93 9.87 1.37
CA LEU A 276 27.95 10.73 0.75
C LEU A 276 27.91 12.16 1.32
N GLU A 277 26.73 12.72 1.57
CA GLU A 277 26.56 14.03 2.21
C GLU A 277 27.19 14.07 3.62
N HIS A 278 26.98 13.04 4.45
CA HIS A 278 27.63 12.94 5.76
C HIS A 278 29.15 12.80 5.65
N GLN A 279 29.66 12.05 4.66
CA GLN A 279 31.10 11.93 4.41
C GLN A 279 31.73 13.25 3.96
N LEU A 280 31.05 14.01 3.09
CA LEU A 280 31.48 15.35 2.67
C LEU A 280 31.45 16.35 3.83
N GLN A 281 30.46 16.25 4.73
CA GLN A 281 30.40 17.07 5.94
C GLN A 281 31.56 16.79 6.90
N SER A 282 31.88 15.50 7.15
CA SER A 282 33.06 15.10 7.95
C SER A 282 34.34 15.67 7.37
N LEU A 283 34.62 15.37 6.09
CA LEU A 283 35.83 15.85 5.41
C LEU A 283 35.94 17.38 5.36
N ASN A 284 34.83 18.10 5.25
CA ASN A 284 34.82 19.56 5.30
C ASN A 284 35.08 20.10 6.72
N SER A 285 34.60 19.43 7.78
CA SER A 285 34.97 19.77 9.16
C SER A 285 36.45 19.51 9.46
N GLU A 286 36.98 18.35 9.05
CA GLU A 286 38.40 18.01 9.15
C GLU A 286 39.28 19.00 8.35
N GLN A 287 38.81 19.42 7.17
CA GLN A 287 39.50 20.46 6.37
C GLN A 287 39.46 21.83 7.06
N LEU A 288 38.37 22.18 7.75
CA LEU A 288 38.28 23.44 8.50
C LEU A 288 39.19 23.43 9.73
N GLU A 289 39.20 22.33 10.49
CA GLU A 289 40.10 22.17 11.64
C GLU A 289 41.57 22.22 11.23
N THR A 290 41.95 21.52 10.17
CA THR A 290 43.34 21.54 9.66
C THR A 290 43.72 22.91 9.10
N ARG A 291 42.80 23.69 8.50
CA ARG A 291 43.06 25.10 8.14
C ARG A 291 43.32 25.96 9.38
N VAL A 292 42.47 25.87 10.40
CA VAL A 292 42.64 26.61 11.67
C VAL A 292 43.93 26.23 12.40
N GLN A 293 44.32 24.95 12.37
CA GLN A 293 45.62 24.50 12.91
C GLN A 293 46.80 25.07 12.12
N ASN A 294 46.76 25.05 10.78
CA ASN A 294 47.80 25.65 9.94
C ASN A 294 47.89 27.18 10.14
N GLU A 295 46.77 27.87 10.35
CA GLU A 295 46.76 29.29 10.67
C GLU A 295 47.41 29.56 12.03
N ARG A 296 47.07 28.80 13.08
CA ARG A 296 47.73 28.90 14.41
C ARG A 296 49.24 28.64 14.32
N LEU A 297 49.67 27.63 13.57
CA LEU A 297 51.08 27.34 13.34
C LEU A 297 51.79 28.45 12.57
N ARG A 298 51.11 29.10 11.61
CA ARG A 298 51.65 30.26 10.89
C ARG A 298 51.90 31.44 11.82
N HIS A 299 50.90 31.83 12.62
CA HIS A 299 51.04 32.91 13.61
C HIS A 299 52.15 32.60 14.63
N LEU A 300 52.28 31.34 15.08
CA LEU A 300 53.36 30.93 15.97
C LEU A 300 54.74 31.06 15.30
N ASN A 301 54.86 30.67 14.03
CA ASN A 301 56.10 30.79 13.27
C ASN A 301 56.47 32.26 13.00
N GLU A 302 55.48 33.10 12.66
CA GLU A 302 55.63 34.55 12.52
C GLU A 302 56.13 35.19 13.82
N ASN A 303 55.51 34.87 14.96
CA ASN A 303 55.97 35.30 16.28
C ASN A 303 57.40 34.83 16.60
N LEU A 304 57.74 33.57 16.30
CA LEU A 304 59.10 33.04 16.53
C LEU A 304 60.16 33.71 15.65
N LEU A 305 59.82 34.04 14.39
CA LEU A 305 60.69 34.81 13.50
C LEU A 305 60.90 36.24 14.03
N GLU A 306 59.85 36.88 14.57
CA GLU A 306 60.00 38.17 15.25
C GLU A 306 60.93 38.08 16.47
N GLU A 307 60.76 37.10 17.35
CA GLU A 307 61.63 36.93 18.53
C GLU A 307 63.09 36.61 18.16
N VAL A 308 63.32 35.86 17.08
CA VAL A 308 64.66 35.61 16.53
C VAL A 308 65.27 36.90 15.98
N GLU A 309 64.53 37.72 15.24
CA GLU A 309 65.02 39.01 14.75
C GLU A 309 65.25 40.02 15.89
N LYS A 310 64.38 40.09 16.91
CA LYS A 310 64.58 40.88 18.14
C LYS A 310 65.88 40.48 18.83
N SER A 311 66.06 39.19 19.11
CA SER A 311 67.28 38.62 19.72
C SER A 311 68.54 38.93 18.90
N LYS A 312 68.44 38.92 17.56
CA LYS A 312 69.53 39.23 16.62
C LYS A 312 69.89 40.72 16.61
N TRP A 313 68.91 41.62 16.71
CA TRP A 313 69.13 43.06 16.88
C TRP A 313 69.79 43.38 18.23
N GLU A 314 69.36 42.71 19.31
CA GLU A 314 69.98 42.82 20.63
C GLU A 314 71.43 42.31 20.62
N LEU A 315 71.68 41.14 20.03
CA LEU A 315 73.03 40.58 19.88
C LEU A 315 73.96 41.49 19.08
N GLU A 316 73.52 42.07 17.96
CA GLU A 316 74.34 43.01 17.19
C GLU A 316 74.59 44.31 17.97
N THR A 317 73.62 44.76 18.79
CA THR A 317 73.78 45.91 19.67
C THR A 317 74.83 45.65 20.76
N VAL A 318 74.76 44.50 21.45
CA VAL A 318 75.74 44.07 22.47
C VAL A 318 77.12 43.85 21.85
N LYS A 319 77.20 43.25 20.65
CA LYS A 319 78.43 43.11 19.86
C LYS A 319 79.03 44.48 19.49
N GLY A 320 78.20 45.45 19.13
CA GLY A 320 78.61 46.84 18.90
C GLY A 320 79.11 47.55 20.17
N GLN A 321 78.55 47.25 21.34
CA GLN A 321 79.04 47.75 22.63
C GLN A 321 80.38 47.10 23.01
N LEU A 322 80.51 45.78 22.86
CA LEU A 322 81.74 45.03 23.09
C LEU A 322 82.90 45.54 22.23
N GLN A 323 82.64 45.86 20.95
CA GLN A 323 83.63 46.47 20.06
C GLN A 323 84.07 47.88 20.49
N LYS A 324 83.23 48.65 21.18
CA LYS A 324 83.62 49.96 21.77
C LYS A 324 84.54 49.73 22.97
N LEU A 325 84.10 48.92 23.93
CA LEU A 325 84.89 48.55 25.12
C LEU A 325 86.24 47.93 24.75
N GLN A 326 86.30 47.11 23.70
CA GLN A 326 87.55 46.53 23.19
C GLN A 326 88.50 47.62 22.63
N LYS A 327 87.98 48.61 21.90
CA LYS A 327 88.77 49.74 21.39
C LYS A 327 89.21 50.67 22.51
N GLU A 328 88.35 50.91 23.50
CA GLU A 328 88.67 51.69 24.69
C GLU A 328 89.78 51.02 25.52
N ALA A 329 89.69 49.72 25.75
CA ALA A 329 90.74 48.93 26.40
C ALA A 329 92.06 48.89 25.59
N GLN A 330 91.99 48.84 24.25
CA GLN A 330 93.17 48.95 23.39
C GLN A 330 93.83 50.33 23.48
N LEU A 331 93.04 51.41 23.45
CA LEU A 331 93.55 52.79 23.60
C LEU A 331 94.11 53.03 25.01
N GLU A 332 93.48 52.48 26.05
CA GLU A 332 93.97 52.56 27.41
C GLU A 332 95.28 51.75 27.59
N GLN A 333 95.40 50.59 26.93
CA GLN A 333 96.65 49.81 26.92
C GLN A 333 97.76 50.52 26.15
N GLU A 334 97.48 51.07 24.96
CA GLU A 334 98.44 51.92 24.24
C GLU A 334 98.88 53.11 25.09
N GLN A 335 97.97 53.73 25.83
CA GLN A 335 98.27 54.85 26.71
C GLN A 335 99.14 54.40 27.90
N LYS A 336 98.83 53.26 28.52
CA LYS A 336 99.68 52.62 29.55
C LYS A 336 101.08 52.32 29.02
N ASP A 337 101.20 51.78 27.81
CA ASP A 337 102.51 51.46 27.20
C ASP A 337 103.31 52.73 26.88
N ARG A 338 102.67 53.79 26.36
CA ARG A 338 103.27 55.12 26.17
C ARG A 338 103.74 55.74 27.50
N ASP A 339 102.96 55.57 28.56
CA ASP A 339 103.25 56.11 29.88
C ASP A 339 104.37 55.32 30.58
N VAL A 340 104.35 54.00 30.52
CA VAL A 340 105.43 53.11 30.97
C VAL A 340 106.72 53.39 30.20
N PHE A 341 106.65 53.60 28.88
CA PHE A 341 107.80 54.01 28.07
C PHE A 341 108.33 55.39 28.49
N ARG A 342 107.46 56.38 28.75
CA ARG A 342 107.86 57.72 29.23
C ARG A 342 108.54 57.64 30.60
N VAL A 343 107.95 56.91 31.55
CA VAL A 343 108.52 56.69 32.89
C VAL A 343 109.86 55.97 32.78
N SER A 344 109.95 54.89 32.01
CA SER A 344 111.19 54.13 31.80
C SER A 344 112.30 54.98 31.15
N LYS A 345 111.94 55.80 30.15
CA LYS A 345 112.87 56.73 29.48
C LYS A 345 113.36 57.82 30.43
N ASN A 346 112.51 58.34 31.31
CA ASN A 346 112.91 59.31 32.33
C ASN A 346 113.77 58.65 33.42
N MET A 347 113.38 57.48 33.93
CA MET A 347 114.17 56.71 34.90
C MET A 347 115.56 56.32 34.35
N GLN A 348 115.68 56.04 33.05
CA GLN A 348 116.96 55.82 32.38
C GLN A 348 117.80 57.12 32.27
N LYS A 349 117.18 58.29 32.08
CA LYS A 349 117.89 59.59 32.17
C LYS A 349 118.40 59.84 33.59
N GLU A 350 117.57 59.60 34.61
CA GLU A 350 117.98 59.76 36.01
C GLU A 350 119.09 58.78 36.39
N LYS A 351 118.98 57.51 35.98
CA LYS A 351 120.07 56.53 36.11
C LYS A 351 121.37 57.03 35.46
N GLN A 352 121.33 57.61 34.27
CA GLN A 352 122.51 58.22 33.65
C GLN A 352 122.98 59.47 34.39
N SER A 353 122.10 60.28 34.95
CA SER A 353 122.42 61.46 35.77
C SER A 353 123.18 61.05 37.03
N LEU A 354 122.62 60.09 37.78
CA LEU A 354 123.23 59.48 38.96
C LEU A 354 124.56 58.76 38.66
N LEU A 355 124.67 58.08 37.50
CA LEU A 355 125.94 57.51 37.06
C LEU A 355 127.00 58.59 36.76
N ARG A 356 126.64 59.68 36.08
CA ARG A 356 127.56 60.82 35.88
C ARG A 356 127.94 61.49 37.21
N GLN A 357 127.02 61.60 38.17
CA GLN A 357 127.33 62.11 39.51
C GLN A 357 128.27 61.16 40.26
N LEU A 358 128.08 59.83 40.17
CA LEU A 358 129.01 58.83 40.71
C LEU A 358 130.38 58.88 40.02
N GLU A 359 130.44 59.13 38.72
CA GLU A 359 131.70 59.34 37.98
C GLU A 359 132.38 60.65 38.38
N LEU A 360 131.64 61.75 38.54
CA LEU A 360 132.19 63.01 39.03
C LEU A 360 132.69 62.88 40.48
N LEU A 361 131.98 62.14 41.33
CA LEU A 361 132.42 61.80 42.69
C LEU A 361 133.64 60.88 42.69
N ARG A 362 133.75 59.93 41.75
CA ARG A 362 134.96 59.10 41.55
C ARG A 362 136.14 59.92 41.05
N GLU A 363 135.93 60.84 40.10
CA GLU A 363 136.95 61.78 39.64
C GLU A 363 137.39 62.73 40.74
N MET A 364 136.45 63.26 41.54
CA MET A 364 136.77 64.16 42.65
C MET A 364 137.52 63.39 43.75
N ASN A 365 137.10 62.16 44.08
CA ASN A 365 137.87 61.28 44.96
C ASN A 365 139.25 60.96 44.38
N LYS A 366 139.37 60.78 43.06
CA LYS A 366 140.65 60.55 42.40
C LYS A 366 141.52 61.81 42.48
N LYS A 367 141.01 62.99 42.14
CA LYS A 367 141.72 64.27 42.26
C LYS A 367 142.17 64.55 43.70
N LEU A 368 141.31 64.32 44.70
CA LEU A 368 141.67 64.44 46.12
C LEU A 368 142.70 63.38 46.58
N ARG A 369 142.77 62.22 45.93
CA ARG A 369 143.87 61.25 46.10
C ARG A 369 145.14 61.75 45.41
N ASP A 370 145.08 62.08 44.14
CA ASP A 370 146.20 62.58 43.32
C ASP A 370 146.83 63.85 43.93
N GLU A 371 146.03 64.76 44.48
CA GLU A 371 146.46 65.98 45.18
C GLU A 371 147.13 65.68 46.53
N ARG A 372 146.56 64.77 47.34
CA ARG A 372 147.19 64.29 48.59
C ARG A 372 148.50 63.57 48.28
N ASP A 373 148.52 62.72 47.27
CA ASP A 373 149.67 61.92 46.90
C ASP A 373 150.77 62.82 46.27
N ALA A 374 150.38 63.90 45.58
CA ALA A 374 151.29 65.00 45.20
C ALA A 374 151.77 65.84 46.39
N PHE A 375 150.96 65.98 47.45
CA PHE A 375 151.37 66.63 48.70
C PHE A 375 152.42 65.78 49.45
N GLU A 376 152.24 64.46 49.49
CA GLU A 376 153.25 63.53 49.99
C GLU A 376 154.50 63.50 49.10
N ALA A 377 154.37 63.54 47.78
CA ALA A 377 155.51 63.65 46.86
C ALA A 377 156.32 64.93 47.12
N LYS A 378 155.67 66.09 47.33
CA LYS A 378 156.35 67.33 47.73
C LYS A 378 157.04 67.21 49.10
N LYS A 379 156.41 66.53 50.07
CA LYS A 379 156.98 66.25 51.39
C LYS A 379 158.21 65.33 51.32
N LEU A 380 158.28 64.42 50.35
CA LEU A 380 159.37 63.45 50.16
C LEU A 380 160.63 64.02 49.49
N VAL A 381 160.54 65.15 48.78
CA VAL A 381 161.70 65.76 48.09
C VAL A 381 162.62 66.53 49.07
N SER A 382 162.09 67.12 50.14
CA SER A 382 162.88 67.96 51.06
C SER A 382 163.67 67.21 52.14
N LEU A 383 163.45 65.90 52.34
CA LEU A 383 163.93 65.17 53.53
C LEU A 383 164.55 63.79 53.22
N ARG A 384 165.58 63.74 52.35
CA ARG A 384 166.47 62.56 52.23
C ARG A 384 167.96 62.89 52.13
N LYS A 385 168.63 62.93 53.28
CA LYS A 385 170.08 62.64 53.37
C LYS A 385 170.43 61.84 54.64
N LYS A 386 170.58 60.52 54.47
CA LYS A 386 171.13 59.48 55.38
C LYS A 386 170.22 58.87 56.47
N ILE A 387 170.65 57.65 56.87
CA ILE A 387 170.22 56.74 57.96
C ILE A 387 168.81 56.11 57.77
N LEU A 388 168.54 54.81 57.65
CA LEU A 388 169.15 53.49 58.05
C LEU A 388 168.57 52.85 59.34
N THR A 389 167.52 52.03 59.16
CA THR A 389 167.31 50.63 59.67
C THR A 389 167.84 50.22 61.06
N PRO A 390 167.06 49.49 61.92
CA PRO A 390 166.62 48.12 61.57
C PRO A 390 165.37 47.45 62.24
N LYS A 391 164.77 46.47 61.51
CA LYS A 391 164.20 45.15 61.96
C LYS A 391 162.93 44.96 62.84
N HIS A 392 162.37 43.73 62.69
CA HIS A 392 161.51 42.88 63.58
C HIS A 392 159.95 42.87 63.41
N PRO A 393 159.25 41.71 63.68
CA PRO A 393 158.39 41.07 62.65
C PRO A 393 156.99 40.51 63.18
N PRO A 394 156.28 39.49 62.62
CA PRO A 394 154.92 39.73 62.07
C PRO A 394 153.77 38.66 62.30
N PHE A 395 152.60 38.91 61.68
CA PHE A 395 151.47 37.97 61.31
C PHE A 395 150.49 37.47 62.42
N ILE A 396 149.14 37.35 62.27
CA ILE A 396 148.11 37.62 61.21
C ILE A 396 146.75 38.04 61.88
N CYS A 397 145.84 38.75 61.18
CA CYS A 397 144.43 39.08 61.57
C CYS A 397 143.53 39.24 60.30
N CYS A 398 142.23 39.63 60.22
CA CYS A 398 141.19 40.29 61.06
C CYS A 398 139.79 40.14 60.34
N CYS A 399 138.60 40.70 60.66
CA CYS A 399 137.84 41.10 61.88
C CYS A 399 136.42 41.68 61.50
N CYS A 400 135.37 41.49 62.34
CA CYS A 400 134.14 42.34 62.47
C CYS A 400 133.10 42.42 61.28
N CYS A 401 131.82 42.87 61.37
CA CYS A 401 130.77 43.08 62.42
C CYS A 401 129.38 43.51 61.83
N HIS A 402 128.23 43.07 62.41
CA HIS A 402 126.89 43.75 62.64
C HIS A 402 126.14 44.56 61.50
N HIS A 403 124.83 44.91 61.46
CA HIS A 403 123.55 44.64 62.20
C HIS A 403 122.27 45.10 61.40
N LEU A 404 121.05 44.67 61.79
CA LEU A 404 119.66 45.26 61.75
C LEU A 404 119.16 46.22 60.61
N GLY A 405 117.86 46.31 60.21
CA GLY A 405 116.61 45.58 60.53
C GLY A 405 115.29 46.33 60.12
N ALA A 406 114.11 45.65 60.15
CA ALA A 406 112.70 46.18 60.12
C ALA A 406 112.14 46.84 58.79
N CYS A 407 110.88 47.29 58.57
CA CYS A 407 109.43 46.91 58.82
C CYS A 407 108.49 48.02 58.18
N HIS A 408 107.15 48.01 57.99
CA HIS A 408 105.98 47.08 57.93
C HIS A 408 104.70 47.77 57.31
N PHE A 409 103.88 47.08 56.47
CA PHE A 409 102.38 47.20 56.31
C PHE A 409 101.71 48.55 55.87
N HIS A 410 100.42 48.72 55.44
CA HIS A 410 99.33 47.89 54.82
C HIS A 410 98.18 48.81 54.26
N GLY A 411 97.21 48.29 53.50
CA GLY A 411 95.97 48.99 53.03
C GLY A 411 96.13 49.78 51.70
N GLY A 412 95.11 50.05 50.86
CA GLY A 412 93.64 49.98 50.97
C GLY A 412 93.04 51.39 50.85
N GLN A 413 92.02 51.71 50.03
CA GLN A 413 91.07 50.89 49.24
C GLN A 413 91.33 50.95 47.73
#